data_AF-A0A0B6ZD76-F1
#
_entry.id   AF-A0A0B6ZD76-F1
#
_cell.length_a   1.000
_cell.length_b   1.000
_cell.length_c   1.000
_cell.angle_alpha   90.00
_cell.angle_beta   90.00
_cell.angle_gamma   90.00
#
_symmetry.space_group_name_H-M   'P 1'
#
loop_
_entity.id
_entity.type
_entity.pdbx_description
1 polymer ?
#
loop_
_entity_poly.entity_id
_entity_poly.type
_entity_poly.pdbx_seq_one_letter_code
_entity_poly.pdbx_strand_id
1 'polypeptide(L)'
;IQYCASSLTGSINILSRFTNHLNQLAQDRTGKGFLGAIGLGRRSPLSLKMRLLARSLSAFVTSQVLSLDLLRVDASSSLVPNPALADLRALKKNKSFAHLFQIIDRTINFVQDVNHTILDAQLCLGQITKDL
;
A
#
# COMPACT_ATOMS: atom_id res chain seq x y z
N ILE A 1 -12.31 22.22 22.34
CA ILE A 1 -12.94 21.18 21.50
C ILE A 1 -12.20 19.88 21.77
N GLN A 2 -12.78 19.03 22.61
CA GLN A 2 -12.17 17.76 23.04
C GLN A 2 -12.55 16.72 21.99
N TYR A 3 -11.67 16.47 21.02
CA TYR A 3 -11.84 15.31 20.14
C TYR A 3 -11.81 14.07 21.02
N CYS A 4 -12.92 13.35 21.07
CA CYS A 4 -13.08 12.16 21.88
C CYS A 4 -12.01 11.15 21.46
N ALA A 5 -11.05 10.83 22.33
CA ALA A 5 -9.95 9.90 22.03
C ALA A 5 -10.43 8.53 21.49
N SER A 6 -11.71 8.19 21.73
CA SER A 6 -12.37 6.97 21.22
C SER A 6 -12.63 6.98 19.70
N SER A 7 -12.91 8.14 19.08
CA SER A 7 -13.24 8.18 17.65
C SER A 7 -12.00 8.06 16.76
N LEU A 8 -10.92 8.78 17.11
CA LEU A 8 -9.64 8.72 16.39
C LEU A 8 -9.03 7.31 16.48
N THR A 9 -9.00 6.74 17.68
CA THR A 9 -8.55 5.35 17.88
C THR A 9 -9.40 4.37 17.07
N GLY A 10 -10.70 4.60 16.97
CA GLY A 10 -11.60 3.83 16.10
C GLY A 10 -11.21 3.92 14.62
N SER A 11 -10.95 5.12 14.11
CA SER A 11 -10.51 5.34 12.74
C SER A 11 -9.15 4.68 12.45
N ILE A 12 -8.19 4.81 13.35
CA ILE A 12 -6.87 4.18 13.22
C ILE A 12 -6.99 2.65 13.21
N ASN A 13 -7.87 2.08 14.05
CA ASN A 13 -8.15 0.65 14.04
C ASN A 13 -8.73 0.17 12.70
N ILE A 14 -9.66 0.94 12.12
CA ILE A 14 -10.23 0.63 10.79
C ILE A 14 -9.13 0.70 9.73
N LEU A 15 -8.31 1.75 9.72
CA LEU A 15 -7.19 1.90 8.78
C LEU A 15 -6.17 0.78 8.91
N SER A 16 -5.87 0.34 10.14
CA SER A 16 -4.95 -0.77 10.41
C SER A 16 -5.50 -2.09 9.88
N ARG A 17 -6.79 -2.38 10.13
CA ARG A 17 -7.46 -3.56 9.57
C ARG A 17 -7.49 -3.52 8.05
N PHE A 18 -7.80 -2.37 7.46
CA PHE A 18 -7.79 -2.18 6.02
C PHE A 18 -6.41 -2.42 5.41
N THR A 19 -5.36 -1.87 6.04
CA THR A 19 -3.95 -2.08 5.66
C THR A 19 -3.58 -3.57 5.67
N ASN A 20 -4.04 -4.32 6.68
CA ASN A 20 -3.83 -5.76 6.73
C ASN A 20 -4.52 -6.51 5.58
N HIS A 21 -5.74 -6.11 5.21
CA HIS A 21 -6.42 -6.68 4.04
C HIS A 21 -5.68 -6.34 2.74
N LEU A 22 -5.20 -5.11 2.58
CA LEU A 22 -4.39 -4.72 1.42
C LEU A 22 -3.10 -5.56 1.32
N ASN A 23 -2.45 -5.83 2.45
CA ASN A 23 -1.26 -6.69 2.48
C ASN A 23 -1.59 -8.12 2.04
N GLN A 24 -2.72 -8.68 2.47
CA GLN A 24 -3.17 -10.00 2.02
C GLN A 24 -3.44 -10.02 0.51
N LEU A 25 -4.16 -9.02 -0.01
CA LEU A 25 -4.45 -8.89 -1.45
C LEU A 25 -3.17 -8.73 -2.28
N ALA A 26 -2.21 -7.93 -1.79
CA ALA A 26 -0.92 -7.70 -2.45
C ALA A 26 -0.07 -8.98 -2.56
N GLN A 27 -0.21 -9.88 -1.59
CA GLN A 27 0.55 -11.11 -1.48
C GLN A 27 -0.16 -12.32 -2.10
N ASP A 28 -1.38 -12.16 -2.63
CA ASP A 28 -2.11 -13.26 -3.25
C ASP A 28 -1.29 -13.88 -4.40
N ARG A 29 -0.82 -15.11 -4.19
CA ARG A 29 -0.03 -15.89 -5.16
C ARG A 29 -0.79 -17.13 -5.63
N THR A 30 -2.10 -17.18 -5.44
CA THR A 30 -2.92 -18.32 -5.87
C THR A 30 -2.60 -18.66 -7.34
N GLY A 31 -2.14 -19.88 -7.59
CA GLY A 31 -1.81 -20.36 -8.95
C GLY A 31 -0.34 -20.23 -9.40
N LYS A 32 0.62 -19.86 -8.55
CA LYS A 32 2.07 -19.85 -8.92
C LYS A 32 2.85 -21.14 -8.58
N GLY A 33 2.20 -22.20 -8.10
CA GLY A 33 2.84 -23.50 -7.81
C GLY A 33 2.87 -24.46 -9.00
N PHE A 34 3.50 -25.64 -8.85
CA PHE A 34 3.59 -26.69 -9.89
C PHE A 34 2.23 -26.98 -10.55
N LEU A 35 1.17 -27.12 -9.74
CA LEU A 35 -0.20 -27.30 -10.25
C LEU A 35 -0.67 -26.13 -11.12
N GLY A 36 -0.32 -24.89 -10.78
CA GLY A 36 -0.64 -23.72 -11.60
C GLY A 36 0.12 -23.66 -12.93
N ALA A 37 1.37 -24.12 -12.95
CA ALA A 37 2.18 -24.18 -14.16
C ALA A 37 1.70 -25.24 -15.17
N ILE A 38 1.10 -26.34 -14.68
CA ILE A 38 0.49 -27.39 -15.52
C ILE A 38 -1.02 -27.18 -15.77
N GLY A 39 -1.58 -26.05 -15.35
CA GLY A 39 -2.98 -25.68 -15.62
C GLY A 39 -4.03 -26.27 -14.66
N LEU A 40 -3.63 -26.96 -13.60
CA LEU A 40 -4.50 -27.51 -12.54
C LEU A 40 -4.66 -26.60 -11.32
N GLY A 41 -3.90 -25.51 -11.24
CA GLY A 41 -3.96 -24.54 -10.14
C GLY A 41 -5.01 -23.47 -10.40
N ARG A 42 -5.70 -23.05 -9.34
CA ARG A 42 -6.61 -21.90 -9.40
C ARG A 42 -5.81 -20.65 -9.78
N ARG A 43 -6.14 -20.02 -10.91
CA ARG A 43 -5.58 -18.69 -11.25
C ARG A 43 -5.97 -17.72 -10.14
N SER A 44 -5.01 -16.96 -9.61
CA SER A 44 -5.34 -15.88 -8.69
C SER A 44 -6.33 -14.93 -9.37
N PRO A 45 -7.39 -14.54 -8.66
CA PRO A 45 -8.38 -13.61 -9.18
C PRO A 45 -7.83 -12.18 -9.34
N LEU A 46 -6.64 -11.89 -8.80
CA LEU A 46 -6.07 -10.54 -8.77
C LEU A 46 -4.95 -10.37 -9.81
N SER A 47 -5.09 -9.34 -10.64
CA SER A 47 -4.07 -8.94 -11.61
C SER A 47 -2.81 -8.40 -10.92
N LEU A 48 -1.68 -8.41 -11.63
CA LEU A 48 -0.44 -7.78 -11.13
C LEU A 48 -0.65 -6.30 -10.79
N LYS A 49 -1.46 -5.61 -11.59
CA LYS A 49 -1.86 -4.21 -11.38
C LYS A 49 -2.63 -4.03 -10.07
N MET A 50 -3.58 -4.91 -9.77
CA MET A 50 -4.33 -4.86 -8.51
C MET A 50 -3.43 -5.14 -7.30
N ARG A 51 -2.50 -6.10 -7.42
CA ARG A 51 -1.52 -6.37 -6.35
C ARG A 51 -0.56 -5.20 -6.13
N LEU A 52 -0.16 -4.52 -7.21
CA LEU A 52 0.64 -3.30 -7.11
C LEU A 52 -0.15 -2.22 -6.38
N LEU A 53 -1.41 -1.97 -6.75
CA LEU A 53 -2.27 -0.99 -6.09
C LEU A 53 -2.42 -1.30 -4.60
N ALA A 54 -2.72 -2.55 -4.24
CA ALA A 54 -2.87 -2.95 -2.85
C ALA A 54 -1.58 -2.74 -2.05
N ARG A 55 -0.42 -3.10 -2.60
CA ARG A 55 0.89 -2.93 -1.94
C ARG A 55 1.26 -1.46 -1.79
N SER A 56 0.95 -0.65 -2.80
CA SER A 56 1.19 0.79 -2.82
C SER A 56 0.37 1.52 -1.77
N LEU A 57 -0.93 1.23 -1.71
CA LEU A 57 -1.83 1.84 -0.74
C LEU A 57 -1.51 1.39 0.69
N SER A 58 -1.18 0.11 0.88
CA SER A 58 -0.73 -0.41 2.18
C SER A 58 0.53 0.31 2.66
N ALA A 59 1.52 0.48 1.78
CA ALA A 59 2.72 1.24 2.09
C ALA A 59 2.37 2.67 2.47
N PHE A 60 1.56 3.37 1.66
CA PHE A 60 1.17 4.73 1.98
C PHE A 60 0.47 4.87 3.33
N VAL A 61 -0.57 4.08 3.61
CA VAL A 61 -1.32 4.18 4.86
C VAL A 61 -0.42 3.86 6.06
N THR A 62 0.44 2.84 5.95
CA THR A 62 1.38 2.46 7.01
C THR A 62 2.35 3.60 7.37
N SER A 63 2.81 4.41 6.41
CA SER A 63 3.72 5.52 6.71
C SER A 63 3.02 6.71 7.38
N GLN A 64 1.69 6.75 7.40
CA GLN A 64 0.92 7.83 8.03
C GLN A 64 0.38 7.46 9.43
N VAL A 65 0.27 6.17 9.77
CA VAL A 65 -0.14 5.72 11.12
C VAL A 65 1.10 5.70 12.02
N LEU A 66 1.16 6.64 12.97
CA LEU A 66 2.33 6.82 13.83
C LEU A 66 2.25 5.95 15.10
N SER A 67 1.03 5.75 15.63
CA SER A 67 0.71 4.87 16.76
C SER A 67 -0.77 4.48 16.72
N LEU A 68 -1.26 3.81 17.77
CA LEU A 68 -2.67 3.40 17.89
C LEU A 68 -3.65 4.58 18.02
N ASP A 69 -3.14 5.75 18.39
CA ASP A 69 -3.87 6.97 18.70
C ASP A 69 -3.36 8.20 17.93
N LEU A 70 -2.28 8.05 17.14
CA LEU A 70 -1.68 9.14 16.38
C LEU A 70 -1.65 8.84 14.88
N LEU A 71 -2.26 9.75 14.11
CA LEU A 71 -2.32 9.72 12.65
C LEU A 71 -1.75 11.01 12.08
N ARG A 72 -0.92 10.90 11.04
CA ARG A 72 -0.26 12.02 10.38
C ARG A 72 -1.19 12.73 9.41
N VAL A 73 -1.70 13.89 9.82
CA VAL A 73 -2.62 14.74 9.06
C VAL A 73 -1.98 16.04 8.54
N ASP A 74 -0.75 16.32 8.96
CA ASP A 74 0.05 17.45 8.51
C ASP A 74 1.50 16.99 8.22
N ALA A 75 2.24 17.83 7.49
CA ALA A 75 3.61 17.54 7.08
C ALA A 75 4.68 17.83 8.16
N SER A 76 4.28 18.28 9.36
CA SER A 76 5.24 18.66 10.42
C SER A 76 5.91 17.45 11.08
N SER A 77 5.26 16.29 11.04
CA SER A 77 5.78 15.05 11.62
C SER A 77 6.65 14.29 10.64
N SER A 78 7.75 13.69 11.11
CA SER A 78 8.60 12.81 10.31
C SER A 78 7.89 11.52 9.90
N LEU A 79 8.23 10.97 8.74
CA LEU A 79 7.74 9.65 8.31
C LEU A 79 8.27 8.54 9.21
N VAL A 80 7.42 7.55 9.47
CA VAL A 80 7.79 6.36 10.26
C VAL A 80 8.45 5.32 9.34
N PRO A 81 9.46 4.58 9.83
CA PRO A 81 10.02 3.45 9.10
C PRO A 81 8.94 2.47 8.65
N ASN A 82 8.87 2.25 7.34
CA ASN A 82 7.78 1.53 6.71
C ASN A 82 8.31 0.25 6.02
N PRO A 83 8.09 -0.94 6.59
CA PRO A 83 8.52 -2.20 5.96
C PRO A 83 7.83 -2.45 4.62
N ALA A 84 6.59 -1.99 4.44
CA ALA A 84 5.87 -2.14 3.18
C ALA A 84 6.48 -1.30 2.03
N LEU A 85 7.21 -0.23 2.35
CA LEU A 85 7.97 0.52 1.36
C LEU A 85 9.19 -0.26 0.85
N ALA A 86 9.83 -1.05 1.71
CA ALA A 86 10.91 -1.95 1.28
C ALA A 86 10.37 -3.02 0.30
N ASP A 87 9.20 -3.58 0.59
CA ASP A 87 8.50 -4.50 -0.31
C ASP A 87 8.15 -3.87 -1.66
N LEU A 88 7.72 -2.60 -1.67
CA LEU A 88 7.43 -1.87 -2.89
C LEU A 88 8.69 -1.63 -3.73
N ARG A 89 9.81 -1.26 -3.09
CA ARG A 89 11.12 -1.14 -3.77
C ARG A 89 11.60 -2.46 -4.36
N ALA A 90 11.34 -3.57 -3.70
CA ALA A 90 11.69 -4.90 -4.22
C ALA A 90 10.96 -5.23 -5.54
N LEU A 91 9.77 -4.67 -5.78
CA LEU A 91 9.04 -4.87 -7.03
C LEU A 91 9.77 -4.29 -8.26
N LYS A 92 10.60 -3.25 -8.10
CA LYS A 92 11.41 -2.69 -9.19
C LYS A 92 12.35 -3.73 -9.81
N LYS A 93 12.77 -4.72 -9.02
CA LYS A 93 13.66 -5.81 -9.46
C LYS A 93 12.90 -7.05 -9.95
N ASN A 94 11.58 -7.06 -9.83
CA ASN A 94 10.76 -8.21 -10.19
C ASN A 94 10.38 -8.16 -11.69
N LYS A 95 10.81 -9.17 -12.45
CA LYS A 95 10.54 -9.27 -13.90
C LYS A 95 9.05 -9.22 -14.25
N SER A 96 8.17 -9.74 -13.40
CA SER A 96 6.72 -9.66 -13.61
C SER A 96 6.19 -8.22 -13.61
N PHE A 97 6.89 -7.30 -12.95
CA PHE A 97 6.49 -5.90 -12.78
C PHE A 97 7.31 -4.94 -13.66
N ALA A 98 8.18 -5.44 -14.54
CA ALA A 98 9.08 -4.60 -15.33
C ALA A 98 8.33 -3.53 -16.16
N HIS A 99 7.18 -3.88 -16.73
CA HIS A 99 6.32 -2.96 -17.48
C HIS A 99 5.65 -1.87 -16.62
N LEU A 100 5.61 -2.04 -15.29
CA LEU A 100 5.01 -1.09 -14.34
C LEU A 100 6.09 -0.28 -13.61
N PHE A 101 7.36 -0.35 -14.04
CA PHE A 101 8.49 0.26 -13.34
C PHE A 101 8.28 1.76 -13.04
N GLN A 102 7.80 2.54 -14.02
CA GLN A 102 7.57 3.98 -13.84
C GLN A 102 6.48 4.28 -12.81
N ILE A 103 5.45 3.42 -12.72
CA ILE A 103 4.35 3.56 -11.75
C ILE A 103 4.89 3.25 -10.36
N ILE A 104 5.67 2.16 -10.24
CA ILE A 104 6.31 1.76 -8.99
C ILE A 104 7.24 2.86 -8.48
N ASP A 105 8.06 3.44 -9.36
CA ASP A 105 9.00 4.49 -9.00
C ASP A 105 8.30 5.77 -8.52
N ARG A 106 7.29 6.24 -9.27
CA ARG A 106 6.46 7.38 -8.85
C ARG A 106 5.76 7.14 -7.51
N THR A 107 5.23 5.94 -7.31
CA THR A 107 4.58 5.56 -6.05
C THR A 107 5.57 5.58 -4.89
N ILE A 108 6.78 5.05 -5.07
CA ILE A 108 7.82 5.08 -4.05
C ILE A 108 8.15 6.53 -3.67
N ASN A 109 8.33 7.40 -4.67
CA ASN A 109 8.60 8.81 -4.43
C ASN A 109 7.45 9.48 -3.68
N PHE A 110 6.20 9.21 -4.05
CA PHE A 110 5.01 9.74 -3.37
C PHE A 110 4.94 9.29 -1.91
N VAL A 111 5.14 8.01 -1.62
CA VAL A 111 5.08 7.46 -0.26
C VAL A 111 6.22 8.01 0.63
N GLN A 112 7.36 8.34 0.03
CA GLN A 112 8.52 8.91 0.73
C GLN A 112 8.48 10.42 0.91
N ASP A 113 7.57 11.10 0.22
CA ASP A 113 7.47 12.55 0.33
C ASP A 113 6.87 12.92 1.69
N VAL A 114 7.66 13.65 2.48
CA VAL A 114 7.22 14.16 3.78
C VAL A 114 6.09 15.18 3.64
N ASN A 115 5.87 15.76 2.47
CA ASN A 115 4.75 16.69 2.26
C ASN A 115 3.41 15.96 2.09
N HIS A 116 3.42 14.66 1.79
CA HIS A 116 2.19 13.88 1.66
C HIS A 116 1.75 13.26 2.98
N THR A 117 0.50 13.50 3.32
CA THR A 117 -0.16 13.07 4.57
C THR A 117 -1.31 12.13 4.27
N ILE A 118 -1.98 11.58 5.28
CA ILE A 118 -3.14 10.70 5.04
C ILE A 118 -4.26 11.37 4.21
N LEU A 119 -4.34 12.70 4.22
CA LEU A 119 -5.31 13.47 3.45
C LEU A 119 -5.08 13.35 1.93
N ASP A 120 -3.86 13.03 1.51
CA ASP A 120 -3.47 12.85 0.12
C ASP A 120 -3.72 11.43 -0.40
N ALA A 121 -4.42 10.57 0.36
CA ALA A 121 -4.70 9.19 -0.03
C ALA A 121 -5.43 9.08 -1.38
N GLN A 122 -6.35 10.00 -1.67
CA GLN A 122 -7.04 10.04 -2.96
C GLN A 122 -6.10 10.44 -4.11
N LEU A 123 -5.16 11.36 -3.86
CA LEU A 123 -4.13 11.74 -4.83
C LEU A 123 -3.18 10.56 -5.10
N CYS A 124 -2.75 9.86 -4.05
CA CYS A 124 -1.97 8.63 -4.14
C CYS A 124 -2.66 7.59 -5.03
N LEU A 125 -3.93 7.29 -4.74
CA LEU A 125 -4.75 6.38 -5.54
C LEU A 125 -4.84 6.81 -7.00
N GLY A 126 -5.12 8.10 -7.24
CA GLY A 126 -5.20 8.65 -8.58
C GLY A 126 -3.88 8.56 -9.35
N GLN A 127 -2.74 8.75 -8.70
CA GLN A 127 -1.44 8.57 -9.34
C GLN A 127 -1.16 7.12 -9.72
N ILE A 128 -1.55 6.17 -8.86
CA ILE A 128 -1.37 4.75 -9.13
C ILE A 128 -2.26 4.33 -10.28
N THR A 129 -3.56 4.67 -10.25
CA THR A 129 -4.56 4.15 -11.20
C THR A 129 -4.54 4.78 -12.59
N LYS A 130 -4.05 6.01 -12.75
CA LYS A 130 -3.99 6.69 -14.05
C LYS A 130 -3.27 5.89 -15.14
N ASP A 131 -2.32 5.05 -14.73
CA ASP A 131 -1.44 4.30 -15.64
C ASP A 131 -1.59 2.78 -15.48
N LEU A 132 -2.56 2.31 -14.69
CA LEU A 132 -2.95 0.90 -14.61
C LEU A 132 -4.01 0.60 -15.69
#